data_AF-X8GX90-F1
#
_entry.id   AF-X8GX90-F1
#
_cell.length_a   1.000
_cell.length_b   1.000
_cell.length_c   1.000
_cell.angle_alpha   90.00
_cell.angle_beta   90.00
_cell.angle_gamma   90.00
#
_symmetry.space_group_name_H-M   'P 1'
#
loop_
_entity.id
_entity.type
_entity.pdbx_description
1 polymer ?
#
loop_
_entity_poly.entity_id
_entity_poly.type
_entity_poly.pdbx_seq_one_letter_code
_entity_poly.pdbx_strand_id
1 'polypeptide(L)'
;MGHFRKERIQFMRKYLALFMASMTLIFALAACGQKDISGDYTATVKMSDINDAAEKADDAITKGFMENMNVTLKMNLDKKNYSISLDSDKLISDVKQYATDHFDEIVDEALKQQNMDKSQITDDLAKKAGYDSAQAFYDELKNQMLKAMEDAMKKEVAKGIDTNSKGSYKVAGGKVIFAEGGSKLGLGQGQINKDGSITIKISDSQLKIDHIDFVKNN
;
A
#
# COMPACT_ATOMS: atom_id res chain seq x y z
N MET A 1 21.53 -51.82 50.50
CA MET A 1 20.47 -51.32 49.57
C MET A 1 20.32 -49.79 49.61
N GLY A 2 21.41 -49.02 49.57
CA GLY A 2 21.38 -47.55 49.71
C GLY A 2 21.74 -46.75 48.44
N HIS A 3 22.34 -47.39 47.44
CA HIS A 3 22.80 -46.71 46.22
C HIS A 3 21.67 -46.49 45.20
N PHE A 4 20.79 -47.49 45.00
CA PHE A 4 19.69 -47.42 44.03
C PHE A 4 18.59 -46.39 44.35
N ARG A 5 18.39 -46.03 45.63
CA ARG A 5 17.38 -45.02 46.03
C ARG A 5 17.85 -43.59 45.79
N LYS A 6 19.14 -43.29 46.02
CA LYS A 6 19.73 -41.98 45.73
C LYS A 6 19.81 -41.70 44.24
N GLU A 7 20.11 -42.72 43.42
CA GLU A 7 20.16 -42.59 41.97
C GLU A 7 18.77 -42.37 41.36
N ARG A 8 17.71 -43.06 41.80
CA ARG A 8 16.34 -42.79 41.30
C ARG A 8 15.82 -41.41 41.69
N ILE A 9 16.16 -40.90 42.88
CA ILE A 9 15.77 -39.55 43.33
C ILE A 9 16.56 -38.48 42.56
N GLN A 10 17.86 -38.69 42.32
CA GLN A 10 18.63 -37.81 41.44
C GLN A 10 18.16 -37.87 39.98
N PHE A 11 17.82 -39.05 39.48
CA PHE A 11 17.30 -39.26 38.14
C PHE A 11 15.96 -38.52 37.99
N MET A 12 14.99 -38.74 38.89
CA MET A 12 13.72 -38.00 38.89
C MET A 12 13.89 -36.48 39.07
N ARG A 13 14.84 -36.01 39.89
CA ARG A 13 15.15 -34.57 39.99
C ARG A 13 15.73 -34.00 38.70
N LYS A 14 16.56 -34.75 37.99
CA LYS A 14 17.12 -34.33 36.69
C LYS A 14 16.02 -34.27 35.62
N TYR A 15 15.11 -35.24 35.56
CA TYR A 15 13.97 -35.18 34.63
C TYR A 15 12.97 -34.10 34.99
N LEU A 16 12.66 -33.89 36.28
CA LEU A 16 11.77 -32.82 36.71
C LEU A 16 12.38 -31.44 36.43
N ALA A 17 13.70 -31.27 36.64
CA ALA A 17 14.41 -30.04 36.30
C ALA A 17 14.50 -29.83 34.78
N LEU A 18 14.67 -30.89 33.98
CA LEU A 18 14.66 -30.82 32.51
C LEU A 18 13.26 -30.51 31.98
N PHE A 19 12.21 -31.07 32.59
CA PHE A 19 10.82 -30.81 32.26
C PHE A 19 10.41 -29.38 32.66
N MET A 20 10.81 -28.93 33.85
CA MET A 20 10.63 -27.54 34.29
C MET A 20 11.44 -26.58 33.43
N ALA A 21 12.68 -26.88 33.07
CA ALA A 21 13.49 -26.07 32.16
C ALA A 21 12.88 -26.03 30.74
N SER A 22 12.30 -27.13 30.26
CA SER A 22 11.60 -27.18 28.97
C SER A 22 10.27 -26.41 29.00
N MET A 23 9.50 -26.47 30.10
CA MET A 23 8.33 -25.61 30.31
C MET A 23 8.74 -24.15 30.44
N THR A 24 9.84 -23.84 31.14
CA THR A 24 10.37 -22.48 31.26
C THR A 24 10.87 -21.97 29.92
N LEU A 25 11.39 -22.83 29.04
CA LEU A 25 11.74 -22.50 27.64
C LEU A 25 10.51 -22.30 26.77
N ILE A 26 9.45 -23.10 26.93
CA ILE A 26 8.18 -22.91 26.20
C ILE A 26 7.48 -21.62 26.66
N PHE A 27 7.51 -21.31 27.96
CA PHE A 27 7.02 -20.04 28.51
C PHE A 27 7.97 -18.88 28.26
N ALA A 28 9.28 -19.08 28.14
CA ALA A 28 10.24 -18.05 27.72
C ALA A 28 10.27 -17.86 26.21
N LEU A 29 9.74 -18.79 25.41
CA LEU A 29 9.47 -18.61 23.97
C LEU A 29 8.09 -17.98 23.74
N ALA A 30 7.13 -18.19 24.65
CA ALA A 30 5.87 -17.44 24.70
C ALA A 30 6.01 -16.06 25.37
N ALA A 31 7.02 -15.86 26.23
CA ALA A 31 7.35 -14.63 26.95
C ALA A 31 8.63 -13.94 26.46
N CYS A 32 9.32 -14.50 25.45
CA CYS A 32 10.12 -13.71 24.51
C CYS A 32 9.09 -12.82 23.83
N GLY A 33 8.97 -11.61 24.37
CA GLY A 33 7.76 -10.80 24.36
C GLY A 33 7.08 -10.79 23.01
N GLN A 34 5.75 -10.70 23.03
CA GLN A 34 5.01 -10.23 21.86
C GLN A 34 5.79 -9.05 21.28
N LYS A 35 6.49 -9.29 20.17
CA LYS A 35 7.33 -8.29 19.52
C LYS A 35 6.38 -7.13 19.30
N ASP A 36 6.65 -6.00 19.94
CA ASP A 36 5.77 -4.85 19.80
C ASP A 36 5.87 -4.40 18.34
N ILE A 37 4.85 -4.76 17.59
CA ILE A 37 4.70 -4.41 16.18
C ILE A 37 3.89 -3.12 16.04
N SER A 38 3.55 -2.43 17.12
CA SER A 38 2.87 -1.15 17.03
C SER A 38 3.75 -0.16 16.25
N GLY A 39 3.09 0.71 15.50
CA GLY A 39 3.72 1.72 14.67
C GLY A 39 3.09 1.82 13.29
N ASP A 40 3.70 2.68 12.49
CA ASP A 40 3.30 2.94 11.13
C ASP A 40 4.09 2.08 10.15
N TYR A 41 3.40 1.62 9.12
CA TYR A 41 3.94 0.80 8.06
C TYR A 41 3.48 1.35 6.72
N THR A 42 4.29 1.12 5.70
CA THR A 42 3.94 1.45 4.31
C THR A 42 4.14 0.25 3.41
N ALA A 43 3.26 0.11 2.43
CA ALA A 43 3.42 -0.82 1.33
C ALA A 43 3.23 -0.07 0.02
N THR A 44 3.91 -0.53 -1.03
CA THR A 44 3.71 -0.03 -2.38
C THR A 44 3.20 -1.16 -3.25
N VAL A 45 2.11 -0.90 -3.95
CA VAL A 45 1.43 -1.85 -4.83
C VAL A 45 1.13 -1.16 -6.16
N LYS A 46 1.13 -1.88 -7.28
CA LYS A 46 0.77 -1.23 -8.55
C LYS A 46 -0.73 -1.02 -8.63
N MET A 47 -1.13 0.10 -9.23
CA MET A 47 -2.54 0.40 -9.48
C MET A 47 -3.18 -0.68 -10.36
N SER A 48 -2.45 -1.18 -11.36
CA SER A 48 -2.86 -2.30 -12.22
C SER A 48 -3.21 -3.57 -11.48
N ASP A 49 -2.63 -3.78 -10.29
CA ASP A 49 -2.83 -5.01 -9.55
C ASP A 49 -4.04 -4.92 -8.59
N ILE A 50 -4.50 -3.69 -8.32
CA ILE A 50 -5.67 -3.40 -7.49
C ILE A 50 -6.93 -3.21 -8.35
N ASN A 51 -6.77 -2.73 -9.59
CA ASN A 51 -7.88 -2.33 -10.42
C ASN A 51 -7.71 -2.84 -11.86
N ASP A 52 -8.64 -3.69 -12.30
CA ASP A 52 -8.76 -4.14 -13.70
C ASP A 52 -9.01 -2.98 -14.69
N ALA A 53 -9.18 -1.75 -14.21
CA ALA A 53 -9.31 -0.56 -15.05
C ALA A 53 -8.16 -0.38 -16.04
N ALA A 54 -6.93 -0.82 -15.73
CA ALA A 54 -5.82 -0.76 -16.67
C ALA A 54 -6.09 -1.55 -17.96
N GLU A 55 -6.79 -2.69 -17.86
CA GLU A 55 -7.18 -3.52 -19.00
C GLU A 55 -8.41 -2.98 -19.74
N LYS A 56 -9.16 -2.08 -19.11
CA LYS A 56 -10.37 -1.44 -19.64
C LYS A 56 -10.13 -0.02 -20.16
N ALA A 57 -8.90 0.48 -20.07
CA ALA A 57 -8.55 1.79 -20.60
C ALA A 57 -8.42 1.71 -22.13
N ASP A 58 -9.23 2.51 -22.83
CA ASP A 58 -9.30 2.50 -24.29
C ASP A 58 -8.16 3.29 -24.96
N ASP A 59 -7.50 4.20 -24.23
CA ASP A 59 -6.39 5.01 -24.74
C ASP A 59 -5.03 4.63 -24.12
N ALA A 60 -3.97 4.74 -24.93
CA ALA A 60 -2.63 4.30 -24.56
C ALA A 60 -2.01 5.08 -23.40
N ILE A 61 -2.45 6.33 -23.20
CA ILE A 61 -1.93 7.21 -22.15
C ILE A 61 -2.53 6.82 -20.80
N THR A 62 -3.85 6.66 -20.72
CA THR A 62 -4.54 6.17 -19.53
C THR A 62 -4.07 4.76 -19.18
N LYS A 63 -3.88 3.90 -20.18
CA LYS A 63 -3.32 2.56 -19.96
C LYS A 63 -1.90 2.61 -19.42
N GLY A 64 -1.02 3.39 -20.05
CA GLY A 64 0.36 3.57 -19.60
C GLY A 64 0.45 4.17 -18.19
N PHE A 65 -0.45 5.08 -17.84
CA PHE A 65 -0.60 5.61 -16.50
C PHE A 65 -0.98 4.53 -15.49
N MET A 66 -2.05 3.76 -15.77
CA MET A 66 -2.53 2.73 -14.84
C MET A 66 -1.54 1.57 -14.64
N GLU A 67 -0.75 1.24 -15.66
CA GLU A 67 0.28 0.18 -15.58
C GLU A 67 1.53 0.60 -14.79
N ASN A 68 1.87 1.89 -14.81
CA ASN A 68 3.10 2.41 -14.20
C ASN A 68 2.88 3.11 -12.85
N MET A 69 1.63 3.38 -12.48
CA MET A 69 1.30 4.03 -11.21
C MET A 69 1.48 3.09 -10.03
N ASN A 70 2.31 3.53 -9.09
CA ASN A 70 2.42 2.93 -7.78
C ASN A 70 1.44 3.60 -6.82
N VAL A 71 0.83 2.78 -5.98
CA VAL A 71 -0.10 3.17 -4.94
C VAL A 71 0.52 2.83 -3.60
N THR A 72 0.61 3.82 -2.72
CA THR A 72 1.10 3.60 -1.36
C THR A 72 -0.06 3.34 -0.41
N LEU A 73 0.02 2.25 0.34
CA LEU A 73 -0.89 1.93 1.44
C LEU A 73 -0.17 2.22 2.76
N LYS A 74 -0.84 2.95 3.65
CA LYS A 74 -0.42 3.19 5.03
C LYS A 74 -1.16 2.21 5.93
N MET A 75 -0.41 1.48 6.75
CA MET A 75 -0.97 0.67 7.83
C MET A 75 -0.49 1.21 9.16
N ASN A 76 -1.41 1.53 10.06
CA ASN A 76 -1.11 1.85 11.44
C ASN A 76 -1.58 0.70 12.34
N LEU A 77 -0.67 0.23 13.20
CA LEU A 77 -0.96 -0.74 14.25
C LEU A 77 -0.84 -0.04 15.60
N ASP A 78 -1.95 0.09 16.33
CA ASP A 78 -2.00 0.66 17.69
C ASP A 78 -2.56 -0.38 18.66
N LYS A 79 -1.67 -0.95 19.49
CA LYS A 79 -1.97 -1.95 20.54
C LYS A 79 -2.65 -3.22 20.03
N LYS A 80 -3.95 -3.12 19.73
CA LYS A 80 -4.84 -4.19 19.27
C LYS A 80 -5.69 -3.78 18.09
N ASN A 81 -5.57 -2.55 17.60
CA ASN A 81 -6.34 -2.00 16.50
C ASN A 81 -5.43 -1.78 15.31
N TYR A 82 -5.95 -2.04 14.12
CA TYR A 82 -5.29 -1.69 12.87
C TYR A 82 -6.14 -0.71 12.07
N SER A 83 -5.46 0.10 11.29
CA SER A 83 -6.07 0.79 10.16
C SER A 83 -5.16 0.65 8.95
N ILE A 84 -5.73 0.31 7.81
CA ILE A 84 -5.07 0.38 6.50
C ILE A 84 -5.83 1.43 5.71
N SER A 85 -5.10 2.35 5.10
CA SER A 85 -5.66 3.37 4.23
C SER A 85 -4.74 3.66 3.07
N LEU A 86 -5.31 4.08 1.97
CA LEU A 86 -4.56 4.67 0.89
C LEU A 86 -3.84 5.96 1.34
N ASP A 87 -2.57 6.11 0.98
CA ASP A 87 -1.88 7.38 1.09
C ASP A 87 -2.38 8.34 0.01
N SER A 88 -3.48 9.01 0.31
CA SER A 88 -4.23 9.76 -0.68
C SER A 88 -3.50 11.02 -1.15
N ASP A 89 -2.77 11.68 -0.25
CA ASP A 89 -1.95 12.84 -0.59
C ASP A 89 -0.82 12.44 -1.54
N LYS A 90 -0.18 11.29 -1.25
CA LYS A 90 0.86 10.73 -2.12
C LYS A 90 0.29 10.32 -3.48
N LEU A 91 -0.88 9.68 -3.52
CA LEU A 91 -1.52 9.34 -4.79
C LEU A 91 -1.80 10.61 -5.62
N ILE A 92 -2.41 11.65 -5.03
CA ILE A 92 -2.67 12.92 -5.73
C ILE A 92 -1.35 13.52 -6.24
N SER A 93 -0.30 13.51 -5.42
CA SER A 93 1.02 14.00 -5.81
C SER A 93 1.62 13.21 -6.98
N ASP A 94 1.58 11.88 -6.92
CA ASP A 94 2.14 10.99 -7.94
C ASP A 94 1.36 11.12 -9.27
N VAL A 95 0.03 11.29 -9.21
CA VAL A 95 -0.82 11.59 -10.37
C VAL A 95 -0.47 12.93 -11.01
N LYS A 96 -0.32 13.99 -10.20
CA LYS A 96 0.06 15.31 -10.70
C LYS A 96 1.45 15.29 -11.34
N GLN A 97 2.39 14.56 -10.75
CA GLN A 97 3.74 14.41 -11.29
C GLN A 97 3.70 13.71 -12.64
N TYR A 98 2.99 12.57 -12.74
CA TYR A 98 2.82 11.87 -14.02
C TYR A 98 2.23 12.78 -15.10
N ALA A 99 1.14 13.50 -14.79
CA ALA A 99 0.52 14.40 -15.75
C ALA A 99 1.41 15.60 -16.12
N THR A 100 2.32 16.00 -15.23
CA THR A 100 3.31 17.05 -15.50
C THR A 100 4.39 16.56 -16.45
N ASP A 101 4.85 15.33 -16.26
CA ASP A 101 5.93 14.70 -17.02
C ASP A 101 5.45 14.26 -18.42
N HIS A 102 4.20 13.82 -18.52
CA HIS A 102 3.57 13.37 -19.77
C HIS A 102 2.62 14.41 -20.38
N PHE A 103 2.72 15.69 -19.98
CA PHE A 103 1.80 16.74 -20.42
C PHE A 103 1.74 16.87 -21.95
N ASP A 104 2.89 16.90 -22.62
CA ASP A 104 2.94 17.05 -24.07
C ASP A 104 2.28 15.87 -24.79
N GLU A 105 2.49 14.64 -24.30
CA GLU A 105 1.86 13.43 -24.85
C GLU A 105 0.34 13.46 -24.67
N ILE A 106 -0.14 13.87 -23.49
CA ILE A 106 -1.57 14.02 -23.19
C ILE A 106 -2.22 15.03 -24.15
N VAL A 107 -1.56 16.17 -24.34
CA VAL A 107 -2.07 17.22 -25.21
C VAL A 107 -2.05 16.78 -26.67
N ASP A 108 -0.97 16.17 -27.15
CA ASP A 108 -0.88 15.69 -28.53
C ASP A 108 -1.95 14.65 -28.84
N GLU A 109 -2.25 13.73 -27.91
CA GLU A 109 -3.30 12.74 -28.10
C GLU A 109 -4.71 13.37 -28.08
N ALA A 110 -4.96 14.34 -27.20
CA ALA A 110 -6.21 15.09 -27.18
C ALA A 110 -6.41 15.91 -28.48
N LEU A 111 -5.34 16.50 -29.02
CA LEU A 111 -5.37 17.22 -30.29
C LEU A 111 -5.64 16.27 -31.46
N LYS A 112 -4.99 15.09 -31.51
CA LYS A 112 -5.25 14.06 -32.53
C LYS A 112 -6.70 13.60 -32.54
N GLN A 113 -7.32 13.42 -31.37
CA GLN A 113 -8.74 13.07 -31.28
C GLN A 113 -9.66 14.12 -31.93
N GLN A 114 -9.23 15.38 -31.95
CA GLN A 114 -9.91 16.49 -32.62
C GLN A 114 -9.42 16.72 -34.06
N ASN A 115 -8.57 15.81 -34.59
CA ASN A 115 -7.92 15.93 -35.89
C ASN A 115 -7.10 17.22 -36.04
N MET A 116 -6.48 17.65 -34.94
CA MET A 116 -5.62 18.84 -34.84
C MET A 116 -4.18 18.46 -34.49
N ASP A 117 -3.26 19.38 -34.80
CA ASP A 117 -1.84 19.26 -34.49
C ASP A 117 -1.36 20.45 -33.64
N LYS A 118 -0.39 20.23 -32.77
CA LYS A 118 0.20 21.24 -31.88
C LYS A 118 0.67 22.49 -32.63
N SER A 119 1.19 22.32 -33.84
CA SER A 119 1.66 23.39 -34.74
C SER A 119 0.56 24.35 -35.20
N GLN A 120 -0.71 23.93 -35.13
CA GLN A 120 -1.84 24.78 -35.47
C GLN A 120 -2.13 25.82 -34.38
N ILE A 121 -1.61 25.61 -33.16
CA ILE A 121 -1.65 26.59 -32.07
C ILE A 121 -0.47 27.54 -32.22
N THR A 122 -0.65 28.52 -33.10
CA THR A 122 0.35 29.56 -33.38
C THR A 122 0.27 30.71 -32.39
N ASP A 123 1.35 31.51 -32.30
CA ASP A 123 1.37 32.74 -31.50
C ASP A 123 0.25 33.72 -31.88
N ASP A 124 -0.08 33.81 -33.17
CA ASP A 124 -1.15 34.68 -33.65
C ASP A 124 -2.53 34.22 -33.16
N LEU A 125 -2.75 32.91 -33.10
CA LEU A 125 -3.98 32.34 -32.54
C LEU A 125 -4.05 32.55 -31.03
N ALA A 126 -2.95 32.33 -30.32
CA ALA A 126 -2.86 32.55 -28.88
C ALA A 126 -3.09 34.03 -28.50
N LYS A 127 -2.49 34.96 -29.26
CA LYS A 127 -2.71 36.40 -29.09
C LYS A 127 -4.15 36.81 -29.36
N LYS A 128 -4.81 36.23 -30.37
CA LYS A 128 -6.25 36.44 -30.61
C LYS A 128 -7.12 35.92 -29.47
N ALA A 129 -6.68 34.88 -28.77
CA ALA A 129 -7.33 34.34 -27.58
C ALA A 129 -6.96 35.09 -26.28
N GLY A 130 -6.10 36.12 -26.35
CA GLY A 130 -5.73 36.97 -25.22
C GLY A 130 -4.45 36.55 -24.47
N TYR A 131 -3.63 35.66 -25.05
CA TYR A 131 -2.37 35.20 -24.46
C TYR A 131 -1.16 35.87 -25.10
N ASP A 132 -0.09 36.06 -24.34
CA ASP A 132 1.13 36.74 -24.83
C ASP A 132 1.87 35.95 -25.93
N SER A 133 1.77 34.61 -25.88
CA SER A 133 2.36 33.67 -26.85
C SER A 133 1.65 32.33 -26.80
N ALA A 134 1.91 31.46 -27.78
CA ALA A 134 1.46 30.06 -27.76
C ALA A 134 2.00 29.33 -26.52
N GLN A 135 3.24 29.61 -26.10
CA GLN A 135 3.79 29.02 -24.88
C GLN A 135 3.01 29.44 -23.64
N ALA A 136 2.65 30.72 -23.50
CA ALA A 136 1.83 31.20 -22.38
C ALA A 136 0.45 30.53 -22.35
N PHE A 137 -0.12 30.25 -23.53
CA PHE A 137 -1.34 29.46 -23.65
C PHE A 137 -1.13 28.00 -23.18
N TYR A 138 -0.05 27.33 -23.59
CA TYR A 138 0.28 25.97 -23.16
C TYR A 138 0.55 25.87 -21.66
N ASP A 139 1.25 26.84 -21.07
CA ASP A 139 1.54 26.87 -19.64
C ASP A 139 0.25 27.03 -18.82
N GLU A 140 -0.66 27.91 -19.27
CA GLU A 140 -1.98 28.07 -18.64
C GLU A 140 -2.83 26.81 -18.80
N LEU A 141 -2.84 26.19 -19.99
CA LEU A 141 -3.51 24.92 -20.23
C LEU A 141 -3.00 23.83 -19.28
N LYS A 142 -1.67 23.74 -19.10
CA LYS A 142 -1.03 22.82 -18.15
C LYS A 142 -1.51 23.07 -16.73
N ASN A 143 -1.50 24.32 -16.29
CA ASN A 143 -1.94 24.69 -14.94
C ASN A 143 -3.42 24.35 -14.70
N GLN A 144 -4.29 24.64 -15.67
CA GLN A 144 -5.71 24.32 -15.58
C GLN A 144 -5.95 22.81 -15.56
N MET A 145 -5.26 22.05 -16.40
CA MET A 145 -5.34 20.59 -16.42
C MET A 145 -4.90 19.99 -15.08
N LEU A 146 -3.74 20.40 -14.57
CA LEU A 146 -3.19 19.91 -13.30
C LEU A 146 -4.12 20.24 -12.12
N LYS A 147 -4.73 21.43 -12.11
CA LYS A 147 -5.69 21.84 -11.09
C LYS A 147 -6.98 21.03 -11.17
N ALA A 148 -7.55 20.86 -12.36
CA ALA A 148 -8.76 20.07 -12.56
C ALA A 148 -8.55 18.61 -12.17
N MET A 149 -7.39 18.04 -12.49
CA MET A 149 -7.01 16.68 -12.11
C MET A 149 -6.85 16.55 -10.59
N GLU A 150 -6.18 17.49 -9.93
CA GLU A 150 -6.06 17.51 -8.47
C GLU A 150 -7.43 17.56 -7.78
N ASP A 151 -8.32 18.43 -8.24
CA ASP A 151 -9.67 18.58 -7.67
C ASP A 151 -10.52 17.32 -7.91
N ALA A 152 -10.42 16.70 -9.08
CA ALA A 152 -11.07 15.42 -9.38
C ALA A 152 -10.55 14.29 -8.47
N MET A 153 -9.24 14.17 -8.32
CA MET A 153 -8.64 13.14 -7.47
C MET A 153 -8.97 13.35 -5.99
N LYS A 154 -8.96 14.59 -5.50
CA LYS A 154 -9.43 14.91 -4.13
C LYS A 154 -10.88 14.47 -3.92
N LYS A 155 -11.74 14.69 -4.92
CA LYS A 155 -13.14 14.26 -4.86
C LYS A 155 -13.28 12.74 -4.86
N GLU A 156 -12.53 12.02 -5.68
CA GLU A 156 -12.56 10.55 -5.72
C GLU A 156 -11.98 9.92 -4.44
N VAL A 157 -10.88 10.45 -3.94
CA VAL A 157 -10.33 10.07 -2.62
C VAL A 157 -11.35 10.31 -1.50
N ALA A 158 -12.01 11.47 -1.49
CA ALA A 158 -12.97 11.85 -0.45
C ALA A 158 -14.24 10.98 -0.46
N LYS A 159 -14.61 10.41 -1.61
CA LYS A 159 -15.69 9.40 -1.71
C LYS A 159 -15.33 8.09 -1.01
N GLY A 160 -14.08 7.92 -0.58
CA GLY A 160 -13.57 6.73 0.07
C GLY A 160 -13.21 5.69 -0.98
N ILE A 161 -11.93 5.61 -1.30
CA ILE A 161 -11.42 4.46 -2.05
C ILE A 161 -11.64 3.23 -1.17
N ASP A 162 -12.22 2.18 -1.76
CA ASP A 162 -12.80 1.03 -1.05
C ASP A 162 -11.79 0.13 -0.32
N THR A 163 -10.55 0.61 -0.21
CA THR A 163 -9.40 -0.08 0.38
C THR A 163 -9.20 0.25 1.86
N ASN A 164 -9.88 1.26 2.39
CA ASN A 164 -9.80 1.63 3.80
C ASN A 164 -10.35 0.51 4.69
N SER A 165 -9.49 -0.08 5.52
CA SER A 165 -9.83 -1.19 6.42
C SER A 165 -9.50 -0.82 7.86
N LYS A 166 -10.40 -1.13 8.80
CA LYS A 166 -10.16 -0.91 10.23
C LYS A 166 -10.69 -2.09 11.03
N GLY A 167 -9.97 -2.49 12.07
CA GLY A 167 -10.42 -3.56 12.92
C GLY A 167 -9.46 -3.85 14.05
N SER A 168 -9.57 -5.05 14.61
CA SER A 168 -8.65 -5.53 15.63
C SER A 168 -7.67 -6.57 15.10
N TYR A 169 -6.51 -6.68 15.73
CA TYR A 169 -5.50 -7.68 15.43
C TYR A 169 -4.94 -8.31 16.70
N LYS A 170 -4.35 -9.49 16.55
CA LYS A 170 -3.58 -10.16 17.61
C LYS A 170 -2.26 -10.68 17.07
N VAL A 171 -1.24 -10.73 17.93
CA VAL A 171 0.07 -11.30 17.59
C VAL A 171 0.23 -12.64 18.28
N ALA A 172 0.50 -13.69 17.50
CA ALA A 172 0.74 -15.03 18.01
C ALA A 172 1.74 -15.78 17.10
N GLY A 173 2.79 -16.35 17.69
CA GLY A 173 3.74 -17.21 16.97
C GLY A 173 4.43 -16.56 15.78
N GLY A 174 4.82 -15.28 15.88
CA GLY A 174 5.45 -14.53 14.79
C GLY A 174 4.49 -14.13 13.66
N LYS A 175 3.18 -14.18 13.90
CA LYS A 175 2.14 -13.77 12.95
C LYS A 175 1.25 -12.69 13.52
N VAL A 176 0.75 -11.84 12.64
CA VAL A 176 -0.37 -10.92 12.88
C VAL A 176 -1.63 -11.59 12.35
N ILE A 177 -2.67 -11.67 13.18
CA ILE A 177 -3.95 -12.23 12.82
C ILE A 177 -4.97 -11.11 12.92
N PHE A 178 -5.54 -10.72 11.78
CA PHE A 178 -6.57 -9.69 11.70
C PHE A 178 -7.93 -10.32 11.98
N ALA A 179 -8.79 -9.65 12.74
CA ALA A 179 -10.14 -10.14 13.01
C ALA A 179 -10.99 -10.08 11.74
N GLU A 180 -11.75 -11.15 11.48
CA GLU A 180 -12.66 -11.26 10.33
C GLU A 180 -13.72 -10.14 10.36
N GLY A 181 -14.04 -9.60 9.17
CA GLY A 181 -15.11 -8.61 8.98
C GLY A 181 -14.72 -7.13 9.00
N GLY A 182 -13.46 -6.78 9.30
CA GLY A 182 -12.98 -5.39 9.32
C GLY A 182 -12.28 -4.89 8.05
N SER A 183 -11.98 -5.80 7.10
CA SER A 183 -11.19 -5.47 5.92
C SER A 183 -11.86 -5.86 4.62
N LYS A 184 -11.95 -4.88 3.71
CA LYS A 184 -12.34 -5.08 2.31
C LYS A 184 -11.20 -5.64 1.45
N LEU A 185 -9.98 -5.70 1.98
CA LEU A 185 -8.79 -6.27 1.32
C LEU A 185 -8.60 -7.77 1.60
N GLY A 186 -9.55 -8.42 2.28
CA GLY A 186 -9.44 -9.85 2.60
C GLY A 186 -8.26 -10.19 3.52
N LEU A 187 -7.94 -9.31 4.48
CA LEU A 187 -6.79 -9.50 5.39
C LEU A 187 -7.06 -10.68 6.33
N GLY A 188 -6.40 -11.82 6.08
CA GLY A 188 -6.46 -12.99 6.97
C GLY A 188 -5.33 -13.01 8.00
N GLN A 189 -4.10 -13.24 7.54
CA GLN A 189 -2.91 -13.34 8.40
C GLN A 189 -1.69 -12.69 7.73
N GLY A 190 -0.89 -12.00 8.53
CA GLY A 190 0.42 -11.46 8.15
C GLY A 190 1.57 -12.19 8.84
N GLN A 191 2.65 -12.48 8.12
CA GLN A 191 3.88 -12.99 8.68
C GLN A 191 4.78 -11.84 9.12
N ILE A 192 5.28 -11.86 10.37
CA ILE A 192 6.23 -10.86 10.87
C ILE A 192 7.64 -11.33 10.51
N ASN A 193 8.33 -10.54 9.70
CA ASN A 193 9.70 -10.84 9.26
C ASN A 193 10.73 -10.38 10.29
N LYS A 194 11.99 -10.84 10.09
CA LYS A 194 13.09 -10.55 11.02
C LYS A 194 13.40 -9.05 11.10
N ASP A 195 13.35 -8.37 9.96
CA ASP A 195 13.51 -6.93 9.78
C ASP A 195 12.36 -6.09 10.38
N GLY A 196 11.28 -6.74 10.82
CA GLY A 196 10.11 -6.06 11.37
C GLY A 196 9.03 -5.72 10.34
N SER A 197 9.24 -6.01 9.06
CA SER A 197 8.18 -5.93 8.05
C SER A 197 7.10 -6.99 8.26
N ILE A 198 5.92 -6.77 7.70
CA ILE A 198 4.76 -7.67 7.79
C ILE A 198 4.30 -8.02 6.36
N THR A 199 4.44 -9.29 5.98
CA THR A 199 3.94 -9.80 4.69
C THR A 199 2.52 -10.33 4.87
N ILE A 200 1.54 -9.71 4.23
CA ILE A 200 0.13 -10.14 4.29
C ILE A 200 -0.24 -10.83 2.99
N LYS A 201 -0.73 -12.07 3.07
CA LYS A 201 -1.30 -12.75 1.91
C LYS A 201 -2.69 -12.20 1.61
N ILE A 202 -2.93 -11.90 0.35
CA ILE A 202 -4.22 -11.42 -0.14
C ILE A 202 -4.97 -12.63 -0.68
N SER A 203 -6.18 -12.87 -0.17
CA SER A 203 -7.03 -13.98 -0.61
C SER A 203 -8.17 -13.54 -1.52
N ASP A 204 -8.25 -12.24 -1.83
CA ASP A 204 -9.26 -11.72 -2.75
C ASP A 204 -8.86 -12.03 -4.19
N SER A 205 -9.63 -12.90 -4.84
CA SER A 205 -9.41 -13.31 -6.23
C SER A 205 -9.63 -12.21 -7.26
N GLN A 206 -10.19 -11.07 -6.86
CA GLN A 206 -10.35 -9.90 -7.74
C GLN A 206 -9.06 -9.07 -7.83
N LEU A 207 -8.12 -9.25 -6.91
CA LEU A 207 -6.83 -8.56 -6.92
C LEU A 207 -5.79 -9.45 -7.61
N LYS A 208 -4.94 -8.85 -8.45
CA LYS A 208 -3.82 -9.55 -9.13
C LYS A 208 -2.56 -9.61 -8.26
N ILE A 209 -2.71 -9.43 -6.96
CA ILE A 209 -1.63 -9.42 -5.97
C ILE A 209 -1.79 -10.62 -5.04
N ASP A 210 -0.73 -11.44 -4.93
CA ASP A 210 -0.73 -12.59 -4.01
C ASP A 210 -0.39 -12.18 -2.55
N HIS A 211 0.42 -11.14 -2.39
CA HIS A 211 0.85 -10.64 -1.09
C HIS A 211 1.24 -9.16 -1.12
N ILE A 212 1.12 -8.50 0.02
CA ILE A 212 1.55 -7.11 0.24
C ILE A 212 2.56 -7.09 1.37
N ASP A 213 3.72 -6.50 1.12
CA ASP A 213 4.78 -6.31 2.11
C ASP A 213 4.69 -4.92 2.73
N PHE A 214 4.32 -4.88 4.02
CA PHE A 214 4.30 -3.67 4.82
C PHE A 214 5.63 -3.49 5.55
N VAL A 215 6.38 -2.47 5.17
CA VAL A 215 7.66 -2.10 5.80
C VAL A 215 7.40 -1.10 6.91
N LYS A 216 8.02 -1.31 8.09
CA LYS A 216 7.86 -0.40 9.22
C LYS A 216 8.54 0.94 8.93
N ASN A 217 7.82 2.04 9.18
CA ASN A 217 8.40 3.38 9.12
C ASN A 217 9.26 3.57 10.39
N ASN A 218 10.52 3.96 10.20
CA ASN A 218 11.44 4.25 11.30
C ASN A 218 11.21 5.65 11.89
#